data_AF-A0A3M2LHI2-F1
#
_entry.id   AF-A0A3M2LHI2-F1
#
_cell.length_a   1.000
_cell.length_b   1.000
_cell.length_c   1.000
_cell.angle_alpha   90.00
_cell.angle_beta   90.00
_cell.angle_gamma   90.00
#
_symmetry.space_group_name_H-M   'P 1'
#
loop_
_entity.id
_entity.type
_entity.pdbx_description
1 polymer ?
#
loop_
_entity_poly.entity_id
_entity_poly.type
_entity_poly.pdbx_seq_one_letter_code
_entity_poly.pdbx_strand_id
1 'polypeptide(L)'
;MTDGYRVDLDHLDDVTARIAGLHGFITDTLTALDARIAAAHQTWEGAAADKHAAAHKEWADSAQTAAEGIAAMRDAAKAAHAAYTDALAANRKTLGV
;
A
#
# COMPACT_ATOMS: atom_id res chain seq x y z
N MET A 1 -20.08 -32.16 2.17
CA MET A 1 -20.43 -30.72 2.13
C MET A 1 -19.18 -29.98 1.71
N THR A 2 -19.04 -29.70 0.41
CA THR A 2 -18.04 -28.74 -0.06
C THR A 2 -18.62 -27.36 0.23
N ASP A 3 -18.23 -26.77 1.35
CA ASP A 3 -18.54 -25.38 1.63
C ASP A 3 -17.86 -24.57 0.53
N GLY A 4 -18.65 -24.14 -0.46
CA GLY A 4 -18.13 -23.46 -1.64
C GLY A 4 -17.54 -22.14 -1.18
N TYR A 5 -16.22 -22.00 -1.31
CA TYR A 5 -15.53 -20.73 -1.05
C TYR A 5 -16.17 -19.67 -1.95
N ARG A 6 -17.01 -18.82 -1.35
CA ARG A 6 -17.72 -17.76 -2.05
C ARG A 6 -16.93 -16.48 -1.80
N VAL A 7 -16.17 -16.06 -2.80
CA VAL A 7 -15.46 -14.79 -2.75
C VAL A 7 -16.49 -13.68 -2.87
N ASP A 8 -16.56 -12.83 -1.85
CA ASP A 8 -17.30 -11.57 -1.90
C ASP A 8 -16.43 -10.54 -2.63
N LEU A 9 -16.75 -10.32 -3.91
CA LEU A 9 -16.02 -9.41 -4.77
C LEU A 9 -16.19 -7.96 -4.34
N ASP A 10 -17.36 -7.59 -3.85
CA ASP A 10 -17.64 -6.24 -3.36
C ASP A 10 -16.78 -5.95 -2.11
N HIS A 11 -16.68 -6.93 -1.20
CA HIS A 11 -15.78 -6.81 -0.05
C HIS A 11 -14.30 -6.70 -0.45
N LEU A 12 -13.88 -7.42 -1.48
CA LEU A 12 -12.51 -7.35 -2.00
C LEU A 12 -12.19 -5.98 -2.62
N ASP A 13 -13.15 -5.38 -3.32
CA ASP A 13 -13.05 -4.01 -3.84
C ASP A 13 -12.95 -2.98 -2.71
N ASP A 14 -13.80 -3.09 -1.68
CA ASP A 14 -13.76 -2.22 -0.50
C ASP A 14 -12.40 -2.27 0.21
N VAL A 15 -11.87 -3.48 0.43
CA VAL A 15 -10.55 -3.66 1.04
C VAL A 15 -9.45 -3.07 0.15
N THR A 16 -9.53 -3.26 -1.17
CA THR A 16 -8.57 -2.69 -2.13
C THR A 16 -8.60 -1.16 -2.11
N ALA A 17 -9.78 -0.55 -2.04
CA ALA A 17 -9.95 0.90 -1.94
C ALA A 17 -9.35 1.45 -0.63
N ARG A 18 -9.58 0.77 0.50
CA ARG A 18 -9.00 1.15 1.79
C ARG A 18 -7.48 1.06 1.81
N ILE A 19 -6.90 0.03 1.19
CA ILE A 19 -5.44 -0.10 1.04
C ILE A 19 -4.90 1.05 0.18
N ALA A 20 -5.59 1.43 -0.90
CA ALA A 20 -5.20 2.57 -1.72
C ALA A 20 -5.20 3.90 -0.93
N GLY A 21 -6.23 4.12 -0.11
CA GLY A 21 -6.32 5.29 0.76
C GLY A 21 -5.20 5.33 1.81
N LEU A 22 -4.91 4.19 2.45
CA LEU A 22 -3.82 4.07 3.41
C LEU A 22 -2.46 4.34 2.78
N HIS A 23 -2.21 3.79 1.58
CA HIS A 23 -0.98 4.04 0.83
C HIS A 23 -0.78 5.54 0.56
N GLY A 24 -1.81 6.22 0.03
CA GLY A 24 -1.75 7.66 -0.20
C GLY A 24 -1.47 8.46 1.08
N PHE A 25 -2.19 8.16 2.17
CA PHE A 25 -1.99 8.79 3.47
C PHE A 25 -0.56 8.64 3.99
N ILE A 26 0.03 7.45 3.86
CA ILE A 26 1.41 7.18 4.28
C ILE A 26 2.38 8.01 3.42
N THR A 27 2.27 7.95 2.10
CA THR A 27 3.16 8.70 1.19
C THR A 27 3.13 10.20 1.45
N ASP A 28 1.94 10.77 1.62
CA ASP A 28 1.77 12.20 1.91
C ASP A 28 2.40 12.57 3.26
N THR A 29 2.21 11.72 4.27
CA THR A 29 2.77 11.92 5.61
C THR A 29 4.29 11.88 5.60
N LEU A 30 4.89 10.91 4.90
CA LEU A 30 6.34 10.77 4.76
C LEU A 30 6.93 12.00 4.07
N THR A 31 6.35 12.40 2.93
CA THR A 31 6.76 13.61 2.18
C THR A 31 6.70 14.86 3.05
N ALA A 32 5.62 15.01 3.82
CA ALA A 32 5.42 16.16 4.69
C ALA A 32 6.38 16.16 5.90
N LEU A 33 6.80 14.98 6.37
CA LEU A 33 7.83 14.87 7.42
C LEU A 33 9.21 15.24 6.88
N ASP A 34 9.58 14.72 5.70
CA ASP A 34 10.85 15.03 5.05
C ASP A 34 11.02 16.53 4.82
N ALA A 35 9.97 17.21 4.36
CA ALA A 35 9.99 18.66 4.20
C ALA A 35 10.23 19.41 5.52
N ARG A 36 9.63 18.95 6.63
CA ARG A 36 9.80 19.55 7.96
C ARG A 36 11.21 19.32 8.50
N ILE A 37 11.76 18.12 8.29
CA ILE A 37 13.12 17.79 8.70
C ILE A 37 14.13 18.59 7.89
N ALA A 38 13.96 18.69 6.58
CA ALA A 38 14.79 19.53 5.72
C ALA A 38 14.78 21.01 6.18
N ALA A 39 13.62 21.54 6.55
CA ALA A 39 13.51 22.89 7.10
C ALA A 39 14.24 23.04 8.45
N ALA A 40 14.13 22.05 9.35
CA ALA A 40 14.82 22.08 10.64
C ALA A 40 16.35 22.09 10.48
N HIS A 41 16.89 21.33 9.53
CA HIS A 41 18.33 21.26 9.23
C HIS A 41 18.89 22.54 8.58
N GLN A 42 18.06 23.54 8.24
CA GLN A 42 18.58 24.83 7.75
C GLN A 42 19.27 25.64 8.85
N THR A 43 18.90 25.42 10.11
CA THR A 43 19.45 26.15 11.27
C THR A 43 20.02 25.23 12.34
N TRP A 44 19.75 23.93 12.23
CA TRP A 44 20.25 22.94 13.17
C TRP A 44 21.52 22.29 12.64
N GLU A 45 22.63 22.59 13.29
CA GLU A 45 23.96 22.11 12.89
C GLU A 45 24.70 21.39 14.03
N GLY A 46 25.81 20.75 13.69
CA GLY A 46 26.71 20.07 14.62
C GLY A 46 26.43 18.58 14.76
N ALA A 47 27.21 17.90 15.60
CA ALA A 47 27.26 16.44 15.66
C ALA A 47 25.91 15.75 15.96
N ALA A 48 24.98 16.44 16.63
CA ALA A 48 23.63 15.93 16.87
C ALA A 48 22.77 15.98 15.58
N ALA A 49 22.88 17.06 14.81
CA ALA A 49 22.22 17.20 13.51
C ALA A 49 22.72 16.12 12.53
N ASP A 50 24.04 15.89 12.48
CA ASP A 50 24.63 14.86 11.61
C ASP A 50 24.11 13.46 11.93
N LYS A 51 24.05 13.09 13.22
CA LYS A 51 23.52 11.80 13.67
C LYS A 51 22.04 11.65 13.34
N HIS A 52 21.26 12.72 13.54
CA HIS A 52 19.86 12.71 13.15
C HIS A 52 19.68 12.55 11.64
N ALA A 53 20.44 13.28 10.81
CA ALA A 53 20.35 13.19 9.36
C ALA A 53 20.65 11.77 8.86
N ALA A 54 21.67 11.12 9.45
CA ALA A 54 22.00 9.72 9.14
C ALA A 54 20.86 8.76 9.53
N ALA A 55 20.33 8.88 10.75
CA ALA A 55 19.22 8.05 11.22
C ALA A 55 17.93 8.30 10.42
N HIS A 56 17.65 9.55 10.07
CA HIS A 56 16.50 9.93 9.25
C HIS A 56 16.58 9.32 7.86
N LYS A 57 17.78 9.31 7.25
CA LYS A 57 17.97 8.66 5.95
C LYS A 57 17.65 7.16 6.01
N GLU A 58 18.17 6.44 7.00
CA GLU A 58 17.90 5.01 7.17
C GLU A 58 16.40 4.73 7.40
N TRP A 59 15.77 5.57 8.21
CA TRP A 59 14.33 5.51 8.44
C TRP A 59 13.52 5.76 7.17
N ALA A 60 13.88 6.77 6.38
CA ALA A 60 13.18 7.13 5.13
C ALA A 60 13.26 5.99 4.10
N ASP A 61 14.45 5.37 3.95
CA ASP A 61 14.65 4.22 3.07
C ASP A 61 13.74 3.03 3.49
N SER A 62 13.62 2.79 4.80
CA SER A 62 12.74 1.75 5.35
C SER A 62 11.25 2.07 5.20
N ALA A 63 10.87 3.34 5.38
CA ALA A 63 9.50 3.80 5.24
C ALA A 63 9.02 3.71 3.77
N GLN A 64 9.90 4.04 2.83
CA GLN A 64 9.65 3.86 1.40
C GLN A 64 9.42 2.38 1.05
N THR A 65 10.26 1.49 1.59
CA THR A 65 10.10 0.03 1.41
C THR A 65 8.72 -0.45 1.91
N ALA A 66 8.26 0.05 3.06
CA ALA A 66 6.95 -0.28 3.59
C ALA A 66 5.81 0.23 2.70
N ALA A 67 5.91 1.46 2.17
CA ALA A 67 4.93 2.02 1.24
C ALA A 67 4.83 1.18 -0.03
N GLU A 68 5.96 0.78 -0.62
CA GLU A 68 6.02 -0.09 -1.79
C GLU A 68 5.38 -1.47 -1.52
N GLY A 69 5.60 -2.05 -0.34
CA GLY A 69 4.95 -3.30 0.07
C GLY A 69 3.42 -3.20 0.13
N ILE A 70 2.90 -2.08 0.65
CA ILE A 70 1.45 -1.81 0.68
C ILE A 70 0.89 -1.65 -0.74
N ALA A 71 1.63 -0.98 -1.63
CA ALA A 71 1.25 -0.89 -3.04
C ALA A 71 1.20 -2.27 -3.72
N ALA A 72 2.21 -3.11 -3.48
CA ALA A 72 2.25 -4.47 -4.00
C ALA A 72 1.09 -5.33 -3.50
N MET A 73 0.72 -5.22 -2.21
CA MET A 73 -0.46 -5.88 -1.65
C MET A 73 -1.76 -5.44 -2.36
N ARG A 74 -1.90 -4.14 -2.65
CA ARG A 74 -3.05 -3.61 -3.38
C ARG A 74 -3.14 -4.22 -4.78
N ASP A 75 -2.03 -4.27 -5.49
CA ASP A 75 -2.01 -4.77 -6.86
C ASP A 75 -2.27 -6.28 -6.90
N ALA A 76 -1.79 -7.04 -5.91
CA ALA A 76 -2.16 -8.45 -5.72
C ALA A 76 -3.66 -8.63 -5.47
N ALA A 77 -4.30 -7.77 -4.65
CA ALA A 77 -5.74 -7.82 -4.40
C ALA A 77 -6.55 -7.55 -5.68
N LYS A 78 -6.14 -6.57 -6.50
CA LYS A 78 -6.74 -6.30 -7.82
C LYS A 78 -6.61 -7.48 -8.77
N ALA A 79 -5.43 -8.11 -8.81
CA ALA A 79 -5.19 -9.29 -9.65
C ALA A 79 -6.09 -10.47 -9.22
N ALA A 80 -6.24 -10.69 -7.92
CA ALA A 80 -7.15 -11.71 -7.39
C ALA A 80 -8.61 -11.41 -7.77
N HIS A 81 -9.07 -10.15 -7.64
CA HIS A 81 -10.42 -9.75 -8.04
C HIS A 81 -10.71 -10.04 -9.51
N ALA A 82 -9.78 -9.68 -10.41
CA ALA A 82 -9.90 -9.96 -11.83
C ALA A 82 -9.99 -11.47 -12.12
N ALA A 83 -9.09 -12.27 -11.51
CA ALA A 83 -9.09 -13.73 -11.69
C ALA A 83 -10.39 -14.39 -11.22
N TYR A 84 -10.96 -13.95 -10.09
CA TYR A 84 -12.23 -14.48 -9.60
C TYR A 84 -13.41 -14.06 -10.48
N THR A 85 -13.41 -12.83 -10.98
CA THR A 85 -14.43 -12.33 -11.91
C THR A 85 -14.43 -13.14 -13.21
N ASP A 86 -13.25 -13.39 -13.78
CA ASP A 86 -13.07 -14.17 -15.00
C ASP A 86 -13.52 -15.62 -14.82
N ALA A 87 -13.17 -16.25 -13.69
CA ALA A 87 -13.61 -17.60 -13.36
C ALA A 87 -15.14 -17.70 -13.25
N LEU A 88 -15.79 -16.72 -12.62
CA LEU A 88 -17.27 -16.66 -12.54
C LEU A 88 -17.90 -16.50 -13.93
N ALA A 89 -17.34 -15.64 -14.79
CA ALA A 89 -17.83 -15.44 -16.15
C ALA A 89 -17.67 -16.71 -17.01
N ALA A 90 -16.53 -17.38 -16.92
CA ALA A 90 -16.27 -18.64 -17.63
C ALA A 90 -17.22 -19.76 -17.16
N ASN A 91 -17.47 -19.85 -15.85
CA ASN A 91 -18.41 -20.83 -15.30
C ASN A 91 -19.85 -20.56 -15.76
N ARG A 92 -20.31 -19.31 -15.76
CA ARG A 92 -21.63 -18.93 -16.32
C ARG A 92 -21.77 -19.33 -17.78
N LYS A 93 -20.76 -19.01 -18.60
CA LYS A 93 -20.73 -19.36 -20.03
C LYS A 93 -20.77 -20.87 -20.27
N THR A 94 -20.10 -21.64 -19.42
CA THR A 94 -20.04 -23.11 -19.54
C THR A 94 -21.32 -23.79 -19.04
N LEU A 95 -21.95 -23.23 -18.00
CA LEU A 95 -23.16 -23.78 -17.37
C LEU A 95 -24.46 -23.29 -18.02
N GLY A 96 -24.39 -22.34 -18.97
CA GLY A 96 -25.56 -21.87 -19.74
C GLY A 96 -26.59 -21.09 -18.93
N VAL A 97 -26.17 -20.51 -17.79
CA VAL A 97 -26.97 -19.62 -16.93
C VAL A 97 -26.44 -18.20 -16.92
#